data_AF-A0A837HK69-F1
#
_entry.id   AF-A0A837HK69-F1
#
_cell.length_a   1.000
_cell.length_b   1.000
_cell.length_c   1.000
_cell.angle_alpha   90.00
_cell.angle_beta   90.00
_cell.angle_gamma   90.00
#
_symmetry.space_group_name_H-M   'P 1'
#
loop_
_entity.id
_entity.type
_entity.pdbx_description
1 polymer ?
#
loop_
_entity_poly.entity_id
_entity_poly.type
_entity_poly.pdbx_seq_one_letter_code
_entity_poly.pdbx_strand_id
1 'polypeptide(L)'
;MDFEEVDAEKNAFLVIKRVLDRGNTPDIKWLLERYGSQEIKKVVMTTRDLSRPTGNFWSIVLGLPPDKVLCLQKPYSPIHFGLSS
;
A
#
# COMPACT_ATOMS: atom_id res chain seq x y z
N MET A 1 0.03 19.26 -20.54
CA MET A 1 0.38 18.81 -19.17
C MET A 1 -0.96 18.48 -18.55
N ASP A 2 -1.34 17.21 -18.59
CA ASP A 2 -2.69 16.75 -18.20
C ASP A 2 -2.79 16.68 -16.68
N PHE A 3 -3.36 17.73 -16.09
CA PHE A 3 -3.57 17.82 -14.65
C PHE A 3 -4.71 16.90 -14.17
N GLU A 4 -5.68 16.59 -15.04
CA GLU A 4 -6.90 15.87 -14.69
C GLU A 4 -6.66 14.36 -14.42
N GLU A 5 -5.84 13.69 -15.23
CA GLU A 5 -5.50 12.27 -15.02
C GLU A 5 -4.69 12.06 -13.73
N VAL A 6 -3.75 12.97 -13.45
CA VAL A 6 -2.91 12.91 -12.24
C VAL A 6 -3.75 13.05 -10.97
N ASP A 7 -4.77 13.91 -10.98
CA ASP A 7 -5.67 14.05 -9.82
C ASP A 7 -6.57 12.82 -9.64
N ALA A 8 -7.07 12.23 -10.72
CA ALA A 8 -7.86 11.00 -10.65
C ALA A 8 -7.07 9.83 -10.04
N GLU A 9 -5.81 9.63 -10.49
CA GLU A 9 -4.93 8.60 -9.94
C GLU A 9 -4.55 8.85 -8.48
N LYS A 10 -4.22 10.10 -8.12
CA LYS A 10 -3.92 10.47 -6.73
C LYS A 10 -5.11 10.22 -5.82
N ASN A 11 -6.32 10.56 -6.28
CA ASN A 11 -7.55 10.30 -5.53
C ASN A 11 -7.78 8.79 -5.34
N ALA A 12 -7.60 7.99 -6.40
CA ALA A 12 -7.72 6.53 -6.31
C ALA A 12 -6.71 5.93 -5.31
N PHE A 13 -5.44 6.32 -5.40
CA PHE A 13 -4.39 5.88 -4.48
C PHE A 13 -4.74 6.16 -3.01
N LEU A 14 -5.16 7.40 -2.71
CA LEU A 14 -5.50 7.82 -1.35
C LEU A 14 -6.70 7.05 -0.80
N VAL A 15 -7.74 6.87 -1.61
CA VAL A 15 -8.95 6.12 -1.23
C VAL A 15 -8.63 4.65 -0.99
N ILE A 16 -7.92 4.00 -1.92
CA ILE A 16 -7.52 2.59 -1.79
C ILE A 16 -6.69 2.40 -0.53
N LYS A 17 -5.62 3.18 -0.37
CA LYS A 17 -4.76 3.11 0.82
C LYS A 17 -5.56 3.27 2.11
N ARG A 18 -6.47 4.24 2.15
CA ARG A 18 -7.28 4.52 3.35
C ARG A 18 -8.15 3.35 3.75
N VAL A 19 -8.82 2.75 2.78
CA VAL A 19 -9.70 1.60 2.99
C VAL A 19 -8.91 0.34 3.34
N LEU A 20 -7.75 0.11 2.72
CA LEU A 20 -6.89 -1.02 3.07
C LEU A 20 -6.34 -0.93 4.51
N ASP A 21 -6.13 0.28 5.01
CA ASP A 21 -5.58 0.52 6.36
C ASP A 21 -6.65 0.43 7.46
N ARG A 22 -7.89 0.87 7.19
CA ARG A 22 -8.92 1.07 8.24
C ARG A 22 -10.34 0.63 7.87
N GLY A 23 -10.54 0.12 6.66
CA GLY A 23 -11.86 -0.27 6.16
C GLY A 23 -12.34 -1.58 6.77
N ASN A 24 -13.66 -1.75 6.77
CA ASN A 24 -14.34 -2.99 7.13
C ASN A 24 -14.66 -3.83 5.89
N THR A 25 -15.24 -5.02 6.07
CA THR A 25 -15.57 -5.94 4.97
C THR A 25 -16.45 -5.30 3.88
N PRO A 26 -17.55 -4.57 4.19
CA PRO A 26 -18.27 -3.78 3.20
C PRO A 26 -17.40 -2.82 2.38
N ASP A 27 -16.49 -2.08 3.04
CA ASP A 27 -15.61 -1.12 2.37
C ASP A 27 -14.65 -1.84 1.41
N ILE A 28 -14.13 -3.01 1.81
CA ILE A 28 -13.27 -3.83 0.94
C ILE A 28 -14.03 -4.32 -0.29
N LYS A 29 -15.29 -4.76 -0.12
CA LYS A 29 -16.14 -5.20 -1.24
C LYS A 29 -16.35 -4.05 -2.23
N TRP A 30 -16.71 -2.88 -1.74
CA TRP A 30 -16.85 -1.68 -2.58
C TRP A 30 -15.55 -1.32 -3.29
N LEU A 31 -14.42 -1.42 -2.60
CA LEU A 31 -13.11 -1.13 -3.16
C LEU A 31 -12.77 -2.05 -4.34
N LEU A 32 -13.03 -3.35 -4.18
CA LEU A 32 -12.82 -4.36 -5.23
C LEU A 32 -13.72 -4.11 -6.44
N GLU A 33 -14.99 -3.77 -6.23
CA GLU A 33 -15.94 -3.47 -7.30
C GLU A 33 -15.56 -2.18 -8.05
N ARG A 34 -15.04 -1.16 -7.34
CA ARG A 34 -14.76 0.15 -7.92
C ARG A 34 -13.43 0.23 -8.65
N TYR A 35 -12.36 -0.32 -8.08
CA TYR A 35 -10.99 -0.14 -8.58
C TYR A 35 -10.38 -1.43 -9.15
N GLY A 36 -10.98 -2.59 -8.86
CA GLY A 36 -10.46 -3.87 -9.29
C GLY A 36 -9.22 -4.31 -8.51
N SER A 37 -8.90 -5.60 -8.62
CA SER A 37 -7.81 -6.21 -7.86
C SER A 37 -6.41 -5.74 -8.28
N GLN A 38 -6.22 -5.37 -9.56
CA GLN A 38 -4.90 -4.95 -10.06
C GLN A 38 -4.45 -3.61 -9.48
N GLU A 39 -5.35 -2.62 -9.44
CA GLU A 39 -5.01 -1.31 -8.86
C GLU A 39 -4.78 -1.42 -7.35
N ILE A 40 -5.59 -2.24 -6.66
CA ILE A 40 -5.39 -2.53 -5.24
C ILE A 40 -4.02 -3.17 -4.99
N LYS A 41 -3.63 -4.17 -5.79
CA LYS A 41 -2.31 -4.82 -5.71
C LYS A 41 -1.19 -3.80 -5.90
N LYS A 42 -1.30 -2.91 -6.89
CA LYS A 42 -0.34 -1.84 -7.16
C LYS A 42 -0.18 -0.92 -5.94
N VAL A 43 -1.28 -0.50 -5.31
CA VAL A 43 -1.23 0.33 -4.10
C VAL A 43 -0.56 -0.42 -2.95
N VAL A 44 -0.90 -1.69 -2.70
CA VAL A 44 -0.26 -2.51 -1.65
C VAL A 44 1.25 -2.63 -1.87
N MET A 45 1.68 -2.91 -3.11
CA MET A 45 3.10 -3.07 -3.44
C MET A 45 3.88 -1.76 -3.28
N THR A 46 3.29 -0.62 -3.64
CA THR A 46 3.99 0.68 -3.70
C THR A 46 3.91 1.50 -2.40
N THR A 47 3.02 1.16 -1.48
CA THR A 47 2.82 1.95 -0.25
C THR A 47 3.81 1.54 0.83
N ARG A 48 4.64 2.50 1.29
CA ARG A 48 5.66 2.28 2.33
C ARG A 48 5.15 2.47 3.76
N ASP A 49 4.12 3.28 3.93
CA ASP A 49 3.60 3.70 5.24
C ASP A 49 2.36 2.93 5.70
N LEU A 50 2.06 1.80 5.05
CA LEU A 50 1.18 0.79 5.64
C LEU A 50 1.88 0.16 6.84
N SER A 51 1.10 -0.16 7.89
CA SER A 51 1.64 -0.94 9.00
C SER A 51 2.12 -2.32 8.49
N ARG A 52 3.17 -2.87 9.09
CA ARG A 52 3.67 -4.21 8.70
C ARG A 52 2.59 -5.29 8.85
N PRO A 53 1.75 -5.32 9.91
CA PRO A 53 0.62 -6.25 9.97
C PRO A 53 -0.36 -6.11 8.79
N THR A 54 -0.73 -4.87 8.44
CA THR A 54 -1.60 -4.58 7.28
C THR A 54 -0.98 -5.08 5.99
N GLY A 55 0.30 -4.79 5.75
CA GLY A 55 1.04 -5.27 4.59
C GLY A 55 1.09 -6.80 4.48
N ASN A 56 1.33 -7.48 5.61
CA ASN A 56 1.33 -8.95 5.66
C ASN A 56 -0.05 -9.52 5.31
N PHE A 57 -1.11 -8.99 5.94
CA PHE A 57 -2.48 -9.42 5.68
C PHE A 57 -2.82 -9.32 4.19
N TRP A 58 -2.59 -8.15 3.59
CA TRP A 58 -2.90 -7.96 2.17
C TRP A 58 -1.99 -8.74 1.23
N SER A 59 -0.73 -9.00 1.61
CA SER A 59 0.14 -9.88 0.82
C SER A 59 -0.43 -11.30 0.70
N ILE A 60 -1.00 -11.83 1.79
CA ILE A 60 -1.62 -13.15 1.81
C ILE A 60 -2.94 -13.14 1.03
N VAL A 61 -3.82 -12.19 1.33
CA VAL A 61 -5.16 -12.09 0.71
C VAL A 61 -5.07 -11.92 -0.80
N LEU A 62 -4.10 -11.15 -1.29
CA LEU A 62 -3.94 -10.85 -2.72
C LEU A 62 -2.95 -11.77 -3.45
N GLY A 63 -2.31 -12.71 -2.73
CA GLY A 63 -1.29 -13.60 -3.27
C GLY A 63 -0.06 -12.86 -3.79
N LEU A 64 0.37 -11.81 -3.08
CA LEU A 64 1.54 -11.01 -3.41
C LEU A 64 2.77 -11.59 -2.71
N PRO A 65 3.91 -11.73 -3.41
CA PRO A 65 5.14 -12.15 -2.78
C PRO A 65 5.66 -11.02 -1.85
N PRO A 66 6.07 -11.32 -0.59
CA PRO A 66 6.41 -10.28 0.39
C PRO A 66 7.57 -9.34 -0.02
N ASP A 67 8.47 -9.81 -0.87
CA ASP A 67 9.59 -9.02 -1.44
C ASP A 67 9.11 -7.85 -2.33
N LYS A 68 7.89 -7.95 -2.86
CA LYS A 68 7.26 -6.90 -3.68
C LYS A 68 6.42 -5.90 -2.88
N VAL A 69 6.26 -6.12 -1.57
CA VAL A 69 5.49 -5.23 -0.69
C VAL A 69 6.44 -4.31 0.07
N LEU A 70 6.49 -3.03 -0.29
CA LEU A 70 7.51 -2.11 0.22
C LEU A 70 7.47 -1.90 1.73
N CYS A 71 6.30 -1.91 2.38
CA CYS A 71 6.22 -1.78 3.83
C CYS A 71 6.74 -3.02 4.60
N LEU A 72 6.91 -4.16 3.92
CA LEU A 72 7.52 -5.36 4.49
C LEU A 72 9.04 -5.35 4.36
N GLN A 73 9.57 -4.59 3.39
CA GLN A 73 11.00 -4.47 3.18
C GLN A 73 11.68 -3.80 4.38
N LYS A 74 12.84 -4.33 4.77
CA LYS A 74 13.67 -3.65 5.76
C LYS A 74 14.08 -2.29 5.17
N PRO A 75 13.82 -1.16 5.85
CA PRO A 75 14.32 0.12 5.38
C PRO A 75 15.85 0.03 5.31
N TYR A 76 16.44 0.56 4.24
CA TYR A 76 17.88 0.80 4.21
C TYR A 76 18.17 1.86 5.27
N SER A 77 18.57 1.40 6.45
CA SER A 77 19.14 2.24 7.48
C SER A 77 20.64 1.99 7.40
N PRO A 78 21.45 2.87 6.78
CA PRO A 78 22.87 2.82 6.97
C PRO A 78 23.08 3.11 8.46
N ILE A 79 23.21 2.06 9.25
CA ILE A 79 23.59 2.22 10.65
C ILE A 79 25.00 2.80 10.60
N HIS A 80 25.12 4.11 10.80
CA HIS A 80 26.40 4.70 11.16
C HIS A 80 26.67 4.30 12.61
N PHE A 81 27.11 3.05 12.81
CA PHE A 81 27.65 2.60 14.08
C PHE A 81 28.84 3.52 14.42
N GLY A 82 28.69 4.38 15.44
CA GLY A 82 29.81 5.21 15.92
C GLY A 82 29.50 6.63 16.42
N LEU A 83 28.26 7.12 16.41
CA LEU A 83 27.92 8.44 16.96
C LEU A 83 26.72 8.36 17.92
N SER A 84 26.97 7.81 19.09
CA SER A 84 26.21 8.13 20.29
C SER A 84 27.19 8.00 21.45
N SER A 85 27.71 9.16 21.84
CA SER A 85 28.62 9.42 22.95
C SER A 85 28.10 8.92 24.30
#